data_AF-A0A7S3ZZN7-F1
#
_entry.id   AF-A0A7S3ZZN7-F1
#
_cell.length_a   1.000
_cell.length_b   1.000
_cell.length_c   1.000
_cell.angle_alpha   90.00
_cell.angle_beta   90.00
_cell.angle_gamma   90.00
#
_symmetry.space_group_name_H-M   'P 1'
#
loop_
_entity.id
_entity.type
_entity.pdbx_description
1 polymer ?
#
loop_
_entity_poly.entity_id
_entity_poly.type
_entity_poly.pdbx_seq_one_letter_code
_entity_poly.pdbx_strand_id
1 'polypeptide(L)'
;MRVHGSRRWRRAPTPSTRLAFDGRCSAQVQDGNGELNRGELDAFLKGDTGLDAPPRDSPVSWLGASGWKDLLALCDMNDGFDQLRKDFEKNKDNWKAWYDLEAPETVPLPDGHSEKLTPLQRLCVMRCFRPDRVYNAVKTYVMGAIGEKYVQPPVLDYGRIFAQSTERSPMVFILSPGADPQGDIQLLCEERGMMSKFRFIALGQGQGPKAEHLIDQGTKSGHWVLLQNCHLLVSWLKMLEKKMELMKAPCVAPRPVSRRRRDSSRGEEALGGLFFDFRAIRTE
;
A
#
# COMPACT_ATOMS: atom_id res chain seq x y z
N MET A 1 -7.60 -12.46 -32.76
CA MET A 1 -6.65 -11.41 -33.18
C MET A 1 -5.95 -10.91 -31.91
N ARG A 2 -4.64 -11.19 -31.77
CA ARG A 2 -3.86 -10.94 -30.55
C ARG A 2 -3.71 -9.42 -30.33
N VAL A 3 -4.19 -8.93 -29.20
CA VAL A 3 -3.87 -7.58 -28.71
C VAL A 3 -2.64 -7.70 -27.82
N HIS A 4 -1.47 -7.38 -28.37
CA HIS A 4 -0.24 -7.20 -27.60
C HIS A 4 -0.19 -5.75 -27.12
N GLY A 5 -0.28 -5.55 -25.81
CA GLY A 5 -0.17 -4.20 -25.23
C GLY A 5 -0.66 -4.06 -23.79
N SER A 6 -0.45 -5.05 -22.92
CA SER A 6 -0.68 -4.84 -21.48
C SER A 6 0.43 -3.96 -20.90
N ARG A 7 0.32 -2.64 -21.07
CA ARG A 7 1.10 -1.70 -20.24
C ARG A 7 0.59 -1.86 -18.82
N ARG A 8 1.50 -2.34 -17.96
CA ARG A 8 1.23 -2.88 -16.65
C ARG A 8 0.97 -1.75 -15.64
N TRP A 9 -0.24 -1.20 -15.64
CA TRP A 9 -0.70 -0.30 -14.57
C TRP A 9 -0.91 -1.14 -13.30
N ARG A 10 0.11 -1.24 -12.44
CA ARG A 10 -0.06 -1.87 -11.12
C ARG A 10 -0.69 -0.85 -10.19
N ARG A 11 -1.94 -1.12 -9.79
CA ARG A 11 -2.61 -0.40 -8.70
C ARG A 11 -1.70 -0.39 -7.47
N ALA A 12 -1.49 0.77 -6.86
CA ALA A 12 -0.85 0.83 -5.54
C ALA A 12 -1.70 0.00 -4.56
N PRO A 13 -1.13 -1.02 -3.88
CA PRO A 13 -1.89 -1.85 -2.96
C PRO A 13 -2.44 -1.00 -1.82
N THR A 14 -3.64 -1.32 -1.32
CA THR A 14 -4.15 -0.72 -0.09
C THR A 14 -3.22 -1.04 1.08
N PRO A 15 -3.24 -0.31 2.20
CA PRO A 15 -2.43 -0.63 3.37
C PRO A 15 -2.59 -2.09 3.81
N SER A 16 -3.81 -2.62 3.81
CA SER A 16 -4.10 -4.02 4.15
C SER A 16 -3.54 -5.01 3.13
N THR A 17 -3.69 -4.75 1.83
CA THR A 17 -3.14 -5.63 0.79
C THR A 17 -1.61 -5.60 0.77
N ARG A 18 -1.03 -4.42 1.03
CA ARG A 18 0.42 -4.23 1.15
C ARG A 18 0.94 -5.00 2.34
N LEU A 19 0.32 -4.85 3.52
CA LEU A 19 0.74 -5.58 4.71
C LEU A 19 0.63 -7.09 4.52
N ALA A 20 -0.44 -7.58 3.88
CA ALA A 20 -0.57 -9.01 3.57
C ALA A 20 0.52 -9.50 2.61
N PHE A 21 0.96 -8.66 1.66
CA PHE A 21 2.09 -8.97 0.79
C PHE A 21 3.41 -8.98 1.57
N ASP A 22 3.67 -7.96 2.37
CA ASP A 22 4.90 -7.84 3.16
C ASP A 22 4.99 -8.94 4.24
N GLY A 23 3.86 -9.35 4.82
CA GLY A 23 3.76 -10.52 5.71
C GLY A 23 4.12 -11.83 5.00
N ARG A 24 3.62 -12.04 3.78
CA ARG A 24 4.04 -13.21 2.96
C ARG A 24 5.52 -13.16 2.61
N CYS A 25 6.06 -12.00 2.24
CA CYS A 25 7.49 -11.85 1.97
C CYS A 25 8.33 -12.14 3.22
N SER A 26 7.89 -11.68 4.39
CA SER A 26 8.57 -11.97 5.67
C SER A 26 8.61 -13.47 5.95
N ALA A 27 7.48 -14.17 5.76
CA ALA A 27 7.43 -15.62 5.91
C ALA A 27 8.32 -16.34 4.88
N GLN A 28 8.36 -15.88 3.62
CA GLN A 28 9.24 -16.46 2.59
C GLN A 28 10.73 -16.28 2.89
N VAL A 29 11.14 -15.14 3.46
CA VAL A 29 12.52 -14.92 3.89
C VAL A 29 12.88 -15.89 5.02
N GLN A 30 11.99 -16.07 6.00
CA GLN A 30 12.20 -17.05 7.08
C GLN A 30 12.25 -18.49 6.58
N ASP A 31 11.41 -18.86 5.61
CA ASP A 31 11.43 -20.19 4.96
C ASP A 31 12.76 -20.43 4.24
N GLY A 32 13.27 -19.41 3.52
CA GLY A 32 14.58 -19.45 2.88
C GLY A 32 15.75 -19.61 3.85
N ASN A 33 15.61 -19.09 5.07
CA ASN A 33 16.59 -19.25 6.14
C ASN A 33 16.44 -20.57 6.93
N GLY A 34 15.38 -21.35 6.67
CA GLY A 34 15.07 -22.57 7.43
C GLY A 34 14.48 -22.32 8.82
N GLU A 35 14.01 -21.10 9.10
CA GLU A 35 13.51 -20.66 10.40
C GLU A 35 11.97 -20.74 10.50
N LEU A 36 11.29 -20.97 9.37
CA LEU A 36 9.83 -20.99 9.31
C LEU A 36 9.26 -22.38 9.55
N ASN A 37 8.42 -22.50 10.59
CA ASN A 37 7.55 -23.65 10.74
C ASN A 37 6.27 -23.46 9.88
N ARG A 38 6.15 -24.27 8.83
CA ARG A 38 5.01 -24.21 7.90
C ARG A 38 3.68 -24.63 8.56
N GLY A 39 3.70 -25.52 9.55
CA GLY A 39 2.51 -25.88 10.32
C GLY A 39 1.98 -24.70 11.12
N GLU A 40 2.86 -23.96 11.78
CA GLU A 40 2.51 -22.74 12.52
C GLU A 40 1.97 -21.65 11.59
N LEU A 41 2.56 -21.48 10.41
CA LEU A 41 2.06 -20.52 9.42
C LEU A 41 0.67 -20.91 8.91
N ASP A 42 0.45 -22.19 8.60
CA ASP A 42 -0.85 -22.68 8.14
C ASP A 42 -1.92 -22.50 9.21
N ALA A 43 -1.60 -22.78 10.48
CA ALA A 43 -2.49 -22.51 11.60
C ALA A 43 -2.77 -21.01 11.78
N PHE A 44 -1.76 -20.15 11.62
CA PHE A 44 -1.98 -18.70 11.64
C PHE A 44 -2.88 -18.22 10.50
N LEU A 45 -2.78 -18.80 9.30
CA LEU A 45 -3.55 -18.37 8.14
C LEU A 45 -4.98 -18.92 8.15
N LYS A 46 -5.14 -20.21 8.46
CA LYS A 46 -6.41 -20.93 8.34
C LYS A 46 -7.16 -20.98 9.66
N GLY A 47 -6.45 -21.12 10.78
CA GLY A 47 -7.03 -21.53 12.06
C GLY A 47 -7.58 -22.96 11.99
N ASP A 48 -8.35 -23.36 12.99
CA ASP A 48 -9.10 -24.59 12.96
C ASP A 48 -10.36 -24.43 12.09
N THR A 49 -10.40 -25.14 10.96
CA THR A 49 -11.52 -25.12 10.01
C THR A 49 -12.57 -26.20 10.27
N GLY A 50 -12.40 -27.01 11.31
CA GLY A 50 -13.37 -28.04 11.68
C GLY A 50 -14.70 -27.42 12.08
N LEU A 51 -15.80 -28.08 11.73
CA LEU A 51 -17.14 -27.66 12.15
C LEU A 51 -17.51 -28.17 13.55
N ASP A 52 -16.71 -29.08 14.10
CA ASP A 52 -16.97 -29.70 15.39
C ASP A 52 -16.84 -28.69 16.54
N ALA A 53 -17.58 -28.94 17.62
CA ALA A 53 -17.40 -28.23 18.87
C ALA A 53 -15.97 -28.40 19.39
N PRO A 54 -15.41 -27.43 20.14
CA PRO A 54 -14.11 -27.60 20.75
C PRO A 54 -14.13 -28.86 21.64
N PRO A 55 -13.07 -29.68 21.66
CA PRO A 55 -13.04 -30.94 22.39
C PRO A 55 -13.12 -30.74 23.92
N ARG A 56 -12.98 -29.50 24.40
CA ARG A 56 -13.07 -29.12 25.81
C ARG A 56 -13.73 -27.75 25.95
N ASP A 57 -14.43 -27.55 27.05
CA ASP A 57 -15.01 -26.25 27.38
C ASP A 57 -13.95 -25.20 27.72
N SER A 58 -14.23 -23.95 27.37
CA SER A 58 -13.37 -22.82 27.70
C SER A 58 -13.37 -22.58 29.22
N PRO A 59 -12.21 -22.38 29.86
CA PRO A 59 -12.12 -22.10 31.28
C PRO A 59 -12.60 -20.68 31.66
N VAL A 60 -12.95 -19.85 30.65
CA VAL A 60 -13.39 -18.46 30.77
C VAL A 60 -14.53 -18.15 29.79
N SER A 61 -15.38 -17.18 30.13
CA SER A 61 -16.51 -16.75 29.30
C SER A 61 -16.19 -15.64 28.30
N TRP A 62 -15.09 -14.90 28.50
CA TRP A 62 -14.71 -13.75 27.66
C TRP A 62 -13.94 -14.13 26.39
N LEU A 63 -13.45 -15.38 26.30
CA LEU A 63 -12.81 -15.90 25.09
C LEU A 63 -13.86 -16.58 24.22
N GLY A 64 -13.94 -16.17 22.95
CA GLY A 64 -14.88 -16.76 22.00
C GLY A 64 -14.56 -18.22 21.68
N ALA A 65 -15.58 -19.02 21.37
CA ALA A 65 -15.43 -20.46 21.10
C ALA A 65 -14.44 -20.76 19.96
N SER A 66 -14.43 -19.94 18.91
CA SER A 66 -13.47 -20.08 17.80
C SER A 66 -12.03 -19.81 18.24
N GLY A 67 -11.79 -18.77 19.06
CA GLY A 67 -10.46 -18.46 19.58
C GLY A 67 -9.95 -19.52 20.55
N TRP A 68 -10.84 -20.08 21.38
CA TRP A 68 -10.54 -21.20 22.25
C TRP A 68 -10.21 -22.48 21.47
N LYS A 69 -10.97 -22.77 20.41
CA LYS A 69 -10.71 -23.90 19.52
C LYS A 69 -9.36 -23.79 18.84
N ASP A 70 -9.05 -22.62 18.27
CA ASP A 70 -7.75 -22.33 17.67
C ASP A 70 -6.60 -22.48 18.71
N LEU A 71 -6.82 -22.06 19.96
CA LEU A 71 -5.84 -22.21 21.03
C LEU A 71 -5.57 -23.68 21.37
N LEU A 72 -6.61 -24.52 21.43
CA LEU A 72 -6.45 -25.96 21.65
C LEU A 72 -5.67 -26.61 20.50
N ALA A 73 -6.02 -26.31 19.26
CA ALA A 73 -5.30 -26.79 18.09
C ALA A 73 -3.83 -26.34 18.08
N LEU A 74 -3.55 -25.10 18.53
CA LEU A 74 -2.17 -24.63 18.70
C LEU A 74 -1.39 -25.44 19.73
N CYS A 75 -2.00 -25.75 20.87
CA CYS A 75 -1.36 -26.55 21.91
C CYS A 75 -1.04 -27.97 21.44
N ASP A 76 -1.87 -28.54 20.56
CA ASP A 76 -1.65 -29.90 20.04
C ASP A 76 -0.57 -29.99 18.94
N MET A 77 -0.11 -28.86 18.38
CA MET A 77 0.84 -28.84 17.26
C MET A 77 2.31 -28.83 17.66
N ASN A 78 2.69 -28.21 18.78
CA ASN A 78 4.11 -28.11 19.16
C ASN A 78 4.34 -28.07 20.68
N ASP A 79 5.56 -28.43 21.08
CA ASP A 79 6.01 -28.45 22.49
C ASP A 79 6.14 -27.03 23.09
N GLY A 80 6.14 -25.98 22.28
CA GLY A 80 6.24 -24.58 22.73
C GLY A 80 4.93 -24.03 23.32
N PHE A 81 3.79 -24.59 22.93
CA PHE A 81 2.46 -24.17 23.38
C PHE A 81 1.91 -25.02 24.54
N ASP A 82 2.55 -26.13 24.90
CA ASP A 82 2.11 -27.01 25.99
C ASP A 82 1.95 -26.28 27.34
N GLN A 83 2.86 -25.36 27.62
CA GLN A 83 2.82 -24.57 28.85
C GLN A 83 1.81 -23.42 28.76
N LEU A 84 1.50 -22.94 27.55
CA LEU A 84 0.58 -21.82 27.31
C LEU A 84 -0.81 -22.11 27.87
N ARG A 85 -1.34 -23.29 27.59
CA ARG A 85 -2.65 -23.68 28.10
C ARG A 85 -2.66 -23.80 29.62
N LYS A 86 -1.65 -24.44 30.20
CA LYS A 86 -1.54 -24.65 31.65
C LYS A 86 -1.46 -23.31 32.39
N ASP A 87 -0.64 -22.39 31.89
CA ASP A 87 -0.47 -21.06 32.47
C ASP A 87 -1.73 -20.20 32.28
N PHE A 88 -2.39 -20.31 31.12
CA PHE A 88 -3.70 -19.68 30.88
C PHE A 88 -4.79 -20.16 31.85
N GLU A 89 -4.91 -21.48 32.05
CA GLU A 89 -5.89 -22.06 32.98
C GLU A 89 -5.60 -21.68 34.44
N LYS A 90 -4.32 -21.50 34.80
CA LYS A 90 -3.86 -21.13 36.14
C LYS A 90 -4.01 -19.64 36.44
N ASN A 91 -3.61 -18.77 35.51
CA ASN A 91 -3.49 -17.32 35.71
C ASN A 91 -4.50 -16.53 34.86
N LYS A 92 -5.77 -16.96 34.87
CA LYS A 92 -6.84 -16.40 34.02
C LYS A 92 -6.97 -14.87 34.11
N ASP A 93 -6.78 -14.31 35.30
CA ASP A 93 -6.92 -12.87 35.54
C ASP A 93 -5.82 -12.06 34.84
N ASN A 94 -4.58 -12.56 34.79
CA ASN A 94 -3.48 -11.92 34.06
C ASN A 94 -3.75 -11.91 32.56
N TRP A 95 -4.22 -13.04 32.02
CA TRP A 95 -4.62 -13.15 30.62
C TRP A 95 -5.82 -12.28 30.28
N LYS A 96 -6.76 -12.13 31.21
CA LYS A 96 -7.90 -11.22 31.06
C LYS A 96 -7.43 -9.77 31.05
N ALA A 97 -6.55 -9.37 31.96
CA ALA A 97 -5.97 -8.03 31.98
C ALA A 97 -5.24 -7.70 30.67
N TRP A 98 -4.45 -8.64 30.14
CA TRP A 98 -3.80 -8.49 28.83
C TRP A 98 -4.81 -8.44 27.68
N TYR A 99 -5.82 -9.32 27.69
CA TYR A 99 -6.89 -9.36 26.69
C TYR A 99 -7.67 -8.04 26.62
N ASP A 100 -7.90 -7.39 27.77
CA ASP A 100 -8.66 -6.14 27.85
C ASP A 100 -7.86 -4.89 27.48
N LEU A 101 -6.55 -5.02 27.25
CA LEU A 101 -5.74 -3.91 26.79
C LEU A 101 -6.26 -3.38 25.46
N GLU A 102 -6.11 -2.06 25.27
CA GLU A 102 -6.39 -1.47 23.97
C GLU A 102 -5.40 -2.04 22.94
N ALA A 103 -4.10 -1.97 23.17
CA ALA A 103 -3.06 -2.40 22.22
C ALA A 103 -2.20 -3.56 22.78
N PRO A 104 -2.76 -4.77 22.96
CA PRO A 104 -2.07 -5.92 23.54
C PRO A 104 -0.85 -6.38 22.73
N GLU A 105 -0.80 -6.09 21.42
CA GLU A 105 0.32 -6.42 20.53
C GLU A 105 1.60 -5.63 20.84
N THR A 106 1.50 -4.56 21.63
CA THR A 106 2.62 -3.72 22.06
C THR A 106 3.17 -4.13 23.43
N VAL A 107 2.45 -5.00 24.14
CA VAL A 107 2.78 -5.45 25.49
C VAL A 107 3.21 -6.92 25.43
N PRO A 108 4.22 -7.34 26.21
CA PRO A 108 4.59 -8.75 26.30
C PRO A 108 3.40 -9.64 26.68
N LEU A 109 3.38 -10.85 26.13
CA LEU A 109 2.42 -11.89 26.52
C LEU A 109 2.59 -12.20 28.02
N PRO A 110 1.48 -12.53 28.72
CA PRO A 110 1.53 -12.95 30.12
C PRO A 110 2.48 -14.14 30.35
N ASP A 111 2.84 -14.35 31.62
CA ASP A 111 3.57 -15.53 32.10
C ASP A 111 4.92 -15.80 31.38
N GLY A 112 5.52 -14.75 30.81
CA GLY A 112 6.83 -14.80 30.14
C GLY A 112 6.80 -15.50 28.77
N HIS A 113 5.63 -15.74 28.19
CA HIS A 113 5.52 -16.41 26.90
C HIS A 113 6.17 -15.62 25.75
N SER A 114 6.29 -14.30 25.88
CA SER A 114 7.01 -13.48 24.90
C SER A 114 8.47 -13.89 24.73
N GLU A 115 9.16 -14.39 25.75
CA GLU A 115 10.58 -14.76 25.62
C GLU A 115 10.74 -16.19 25.08
N LYS A 116 9.75 -17.05 25.32
CA LYS A 116 9.76 -18.46 24.95
C LYS A 116 9.29 -18.71 23.52
N LEU A 117 8.34 -17.88 23.05
CA LEU A 117 7.70 -18.07 21.75
C LEU A 117 8.41 -17.29 20.64
N THR A 118 8.50 -17.91 19.46
CA THR A 118 8.97 -17.25 18.24
C THR A 118 8.01 -16.13 17.81
N PRO A 119 8.45 -15.16 16.99
CA PRO A 119 7.57 -14.10 16.50
C PRO A 119 6.31 -14.63 15.78
N LEU A 120 6.43 -15.73 15.01
CA LEU A 120 5.28 -16.37 14.35
C LEU A 120 4.33 -17.00 15.36
N GLN A 121 4.86 -17.70 16.37
CA GLN A 121 4.05 -18.29 17.43
C GLN A 121 3.27 -17.23 18.21
N ARG A 122 3.87 -16.06 18.48
CA ARG A 122 3.17 -14.93 19.11
C ARG A 122 2.01 -14.41 18.24
N LEU A 123 2.15 -14.42 16.92
CA LEU A 123 1.04 -14.09 16.01
C LEU A 123 -0.10 -15.09 16.11
N CYS A 124 0.21 -16.38 16.22
CA CYS A 124 -0.80 -17.42 16.44
C CYS A 124 -1.57 -17.18 17.74
N VAL A 125 -0.87 -16.89 18.84
CA VAL A 125 -1.49 -16.54 20.13
C VAL A 125 -2.39 -15.31 19.97
N MET A 126 -1.89 -14.24 19.34
CA MET A 126 -2.70 -13.03 19.10
C MET A 126 -3.98 -13.33 18.33
N ARG A 127 -3.93 -14.22 17.33
CA ARG A 127 -5.11 -14.63 16.56
C ARG A 127 -6.16 -15.33 17.41
N CYS A 128 -5.75 -16.18 18.35
CA CYS A 128 -6.66 -16.89 19.25
C CYS A 128 -7.39 -15.93 20.20
N PHE A 129 -6.67 -14.98 20.78
CA PHE A 129 -7.23 -14.10 21.81
C PHE A 129 -7.84 -12.82 21.23
N ARG A 130 -7.15 -12.12 20.32
CA ARG A 130 -7.54 -10.78 19.83
C ARG A 130 -7.44 -10.72 18.30
N PRO A 131 -8.34 -11.40 17.57
CA PRO A 131 -8.36 -11.40 16.11
C PRO A 131 -8.47 -9.99 15.51
N ASP A 132 -9.11 -9.06 16.23
CA ASP A 132 -9.22 -7.65 15.86
C ASP A 132 -7.87 -6.90 15.84
N ARG A 133 -6.88 -7.37 16.63
CA ARG A 133 -5.53 -6.79 16.74
C ARG A 133 -4.48 -7.48 15.89
N VAL A 134 -4.82 -8.58 15.21
CA VAL A 134 -3.91 -9.33 14.35
C VAL A 134 -3.28 -8.44 13.27
N TYR A 135 -4.01 -7.48 12.71
CA TYR A 135 -3.46 -6.54 11.72
C TYR A 135 -2.26 -5.77 12.27
N ASN A 136 -2.34 -5.26 13.50
CA ASN A 136 -1.23 -4.54 14.11
C ASN A 136 -0.10 -5.48 14.54
N ALA A 137 -0.44 -6.67 15.05
CA ALA A 137 0.57 -7.67 15.39
C ALA A 137 1.39 -8.11 14.15
N VAL A 138 0.75 -8.28 12.99
CA VAL A 138 1.44 -8.56 11.72
C VAL A 138 2.36 -7.40 11.32
N LYS A 139 1.98 -6.14 11.57
CA LYS A 139 2.92 -5.01 11.36
C LYS A 139 4.16 -5.18 12.22
N THR A 140 4.01 -5.42 13.51
CA THR A 140 5.16 -5.63 14.43
C THR A 140 6.04 -6.79 13.96
N TYR A 141 5.44 -7.89 13.49
CA TYR A 141 6.17 -9.02 12.93
C TYR A 141 6.96 -8.65 11.67
N VAL A 142 6.34 -7.97 10.71
CA VAL A 142 7.00 -7.51 9.47
C VAL A 142 8.13 -6.52 9.79
N MET A 143 7.91 -5.61 10.74
CA MET A 143 8.94 -4.67 11.21
C MET A 143 10.17 -5.40 11.74
N GLY A 144 9.97 -6.45 12.54
CA GLY A 144 11.07 -7.25 13.09
C GLY A 144 11.77 -8.13 12.04
N ALA A 145 11.02 -8.67 11.08
CA ALA A 145 11.55 -9.63 10.09
C ALA A 145 12.30 -8.96 8.93
N ILE A 146 11.71 -7.92 8.32
CA ILE A 146 12.26 -7.29 7.11
C ILE A 146 12.45 -5.77 7.24
N GLY A 147 11.99 -5.17 8.34
CA GLY A 147 12.26 -3.78 8.69
C GLY A 147 11.05 -2.86 8.61
N GLU A 148 11.11 -1.76 9.35
CA GLU A 148 10.00 -0.83 9.55
C GLU A 148 9.48 -0.16 8.25
N LYS A 149 10.36 0.12 7.30
CA LYS A 149 10.00 0.76 6.02
C LYS A 149 8.93 0.00 5.23
N TYR A 150 8.75 -1.30 5.48
CA TYR A 150 7.76 -2.13 4.79
C TYR A 150 6.35 -1.90 5.32
N VAL A 151 6.17 -1.55 6.59
CA VAL A 151 4.85 -1.25 7.17
C VAL A 151 4.46 0.22 7.13
N GLN A 152 5.44 1.11 6.94
CA GLN A 152 5.19 2.54 6.84
C GLN A 152 4.52 2.91 5.51
N PRO A 153 3.50 3.79 5.52
CA PRO A 153 2.96 4.37 4.30
C PRO A 153 4.08 4.99 3.46
N PRO A 154 4.07 4.81 2.13
CA PRO A 154 5.10 5.42 1.31
C PRO A 154 4.91 6.93 1.34
N VAL A 155 5.98 7.66 1.64
CA VAL A 155 5.97 9.13 1.51
C VAL A 155 5.79 9.47 0.04
N LEU A 156 4.80 10.31 -0.25
CA LEU A 156 4.56 10.81 -1.60
C LEU A 156 5.62 11.86 -1.93
N ASP A 157 6.40 11.60 -2.97
CA ASP A 157 7.47 12.49 -3.42
C ASP A 157 7.21 12.87 -4.88
N TYR A 158 6.63 14.06 -5.06
CA TYR A 158 6.28 14.57 -6.39
C TYR A 158 7.51 14.78 -7.28
N GLY A 159 8.64 15.19 -6.70
CA GLY A 159 9.89 15.38 -7.44
C GLY A 159 10.45 14.08 -7.99
N ARG A 160 10.41 13.00 -7.20
CA ARG A 160 10.84 11.68 -7.64
C ARG A 160 9.90 11.08 -8.69
N ILE A 161 8.58 11.23 -8.50
CA ILE A 161 7.59 10.78 -9.48
C ILE A 161 7.78 11.54 -10.80
N PHE A 162 8.01 12.85 -10.73
CA PHE A 162 8.31 13.69 -11.87
C PHE A 162 9.54 13.22 -12.65
N ALA A 163 10.65 12.93 -11.96
CA ALA A 163 11.88 12.45 -12.59
C ALA A 163 11.72 11.10 -13.32
N GLN A 164 10.71 10.29 -12.93
CA GLN A 164 10.38 9.01 -13.55
C GLN A 164 9.32 9.13 -14.66
N SER A 165 8.70 10.30 -14.79
CA SER A 165 7.66 10.57 -15.77
C SER A 165 8.23 10.96 -17.14
N THR A 166 7.41 10.87 -18.17
CA THR A 166 7.72 11.35 -19.52
C THR A 166 6.50 12.03 -20.10
N GLU A 167 6.66 12.81 -21.16
CA GLU A 167 5.57 13.47 -21.88
C GLU A 167 4.52 12.48 -22.43
N ARG A 168 4.89 11.20 -22.56
CA ARG A 168 4.01 10.10 -23.00
C ARG A 168 3.48 9.23 -21.86
N SER A 169 3.92 9.48 -20.62
CA SER A 169 3.55 8.71 -19.44
C SER A 169 3.00 9.66 -18.38
N PRO A 170 1.68 9.92 -18.37
CA PRO A 170 1.09 10.83 -17.41
C PRO A 170 1.29 10.34 -15.98
N MET A 171 1.39 11.28 -15.06
CA MET A 171 1.36 10.99 -13.64
C MET A 171 -0.07 11.00 -13.12
N VAL A 172 -0.43 9.94 -12.42
CA VAL A 172 -1.77 9.71 -11.88
C VAL A 172 -1.68 9.61 -10.36
N PHE A 173 -2.47 10.42 -9.66
CA PHE A 173 -2.50 10.44 -8.19
C PHE A 173 -3.84 9.88 -7.68
N ILE A 174 -3.77 8.82 -6.86
CA ILE A 174 -4.96 8.24 -6.23
C ILE A 174 -5.02 8.76 -4.79
N LEU A 175 -5.95 9.68 -4.57
CA LEU A 175 -6.05 10.42 -3.32
C LEU A 175 -7.12 9.82 -2.40
N SER A 176 -6.84 9.85 -1.10
CA SER A 176 -7.87 9.68 -0.08
C SER A 176 -8.82 10.88 -0.11
N PRO A 177 -10.10 10.73 0.29
CA PRO A 177 -11.00 11.87 0.43
C PRO A 177 -10.37 12.98 1.29
N GLY A 178 -10.49 14.23 0.84
CA GLY A 178 -9.93 15.40 1.55
C GLY A 178 -8.45 15.70 1.29
N ALA A 179 -7.71 14.82 0.61
CA ALA A 179 -6.35 15.15 0.15
C ALA A 179 -6.41 15.94 -1.17
N ASP A 180 -5.64 17.04 -1.25
CA ASP A 180 -5.51 17.87 -2.45
C ASP A 180 -4.02 18.06 -2.82
N PRO A 181 -3.57 17.52 -3.96
CA PRO A 181 -2.17 17.59 -4.39
C PRO A 181 -1.83 18.92 -5.07
N GLN A 182 -2.81 19.81 -5.28
CA GLN A 182 -2.61 21.00 -6.11
C GLN A 182 -1.47 21.89 -5.59
N GLY A 183 -1.42 22.16 -4.28
CA GLY A 183 -0.40 23.01 -3.68
C GLY A 183 1.01 22.45 -3.89
N ASP A 184 1.22 21.16 -3.61
CA ASP A 184 2.52 20.50 -3.78
C ASP A 184 2.95 20.45 -5.25
N ILE A 185 2.01 20.25 -6.18
CA ILE A 185 2.29 20.26 -7.63
C ILE A 185 2.64 21.68 -8.12
N GLN A 186 2.00 22.71 -7.57
CA GLN A 186 2.33 24.11 -7.88
C GLN A 186 3.75 24.45 -7.39
N LEU A 187 4.09 24.06 -6.16
CA LEU A 187 5.44 24.23 -5.62
C LEU A 187 6.49 23.54 -6.51
N LEU A 188 6.23 22.29 -6.93
CA LEU A 188 7.12 21.59 -7.86
C LEU A 188 7.27 22.36 -9.18
N CYS A 189 6.20 22.97 -9.70
CA CYS A 189 6.28 23.77 -10.92
C CYS A 189 7.06 25.08 -10.71
N GLU A 190 7.00 25.69 -9.53
CA GLU A 190 7.81 26.85 -9.15
C GLU A 190 9.29 26.50 -9.12
N GLU A 191 9.66 25.44 -8.40
CA GLU A 191 11.03 24.94 -8.27
C GLU A 191 11.67 24.59 -9.62
N ARG A 192 10.85 24.17 -10.59
CA ARG A 192 11.30 23.78 -11.94
C ARG A 192 11.18 24.90 -12.97
N GLY A 193 10.76 26.11 -12.59
CA GLY A 193 10.59 27.23 -13.52
C GLY A 193 9.47 27.03 -14.55
N MET A 194 8.49 26.19 -14.23
CA MET A 194 7.42 25.76 -15.14
C MET A 194 6.09 26.48 -14.91
N MET A 195 5.97 27.32 -13.88
CA MET A 195 4.70 27.99 -13.52
C MET A 195 4.07 28.80 -14.64
N SER A 196 4.86 29.46 -15.48
CA SER A 196 4.34 30.23 -16.63
C SER A 196 3.54 29.36 -17.62
N LYS A 197 3.86 28.07 -17.68
CA LYS A 197 3.23 27.06 -18.53
C LYS A 197 2.26 26.14 -17.77
N PHE A 198 2.07 26.34 -16.46
CA PHE A 198 1.15 25.56 -15.65
C PHE A 198 -0.30 26.01 -15.84
N ARG A 199 -1.20 25.06 -16.04
CA ARG A 199 -2.64 25.23 -16.22
C ARG A 199 -3.34 24.17 -15.39
N PHE A 200 -4.45 24.50 -14.75
CA PHE A 200 -5.24 23.51 -14.04
C PHE A 200 -6.73 23.68 -14.33
N ILE A 201 -7.49 22.59 -14.21
CA ILE A 201 -8.93 22.58 -14.37
C ILE A 201 -9.56 21.50 -13.49
N ALA A 202 -10.54 21.89 -12.68
CA ALA A 202 -11.41 20.95 -11.99
C ALA A 202 -12.53 20.48 -12.92
N LEU A 203 -12.60 19.17 -13.14
CA LEU A 203 -13.62 18.56 -13.97
C LEU A 203 -14.93 18.47 -13.21
N GLY A 204 -15.97 19.04 -13.82
CA GLY A 204 -17.37 18.99 -13.42
C GLY A 204 -18.26 18.96 -14.65
N GLN A 205 -19.58 18.92 -14.47
CA GLN A 205 -20.51 18.91 -15.59
C GLN A 205 -20.20 20.06 -16.58
N GLY A 206 -20.03 19.73 -17.86
CA GLY A 206 -19.71 20.70 -18.91
C GLY A 206 -18.24 21.12 -19.04
N GLN A 207 -17.31 20.64 -18.19
CA GLN A 207 -15.89 21.04 -18.27
C GLN A 207 -15.05 20.22 -19.26
N GLY A 208 -15.56 19.10 -19.76
CA GLY A 208 -14.84 18.20 -20.69
C GLY A 208 -14.24 18.93 -21.91
N PRO A 209 -15.03 19.72 -22.68
CA PRO A 209 -14.50 20.45 -23.84
C PRO A 209 -13.40 21.45 -23.50
N LYS A 210 -13.47 22.10 -22.32
CA LYS A 210 -12.46 23.04 -21.86
C LYS A 210 -11.16 22.32 -21.48
N ALA A 211 -11.27 21.16 -20.84
CA ALA A 211 -10.12 20.32 -20.55
C ALA A 211 -9.43 19.84 -21.84
N GLU A 212 -10.21 19.38 -22.84
CA GLU A 212 -9.67 19.01 -24.16
C GLU A 212 -8.90 20.15 -24.82
N HIS A 213 -9.41 21.37 -24.75
CA HIS A 213 -8.72 22.52 -25.30
C HIS A 213 -7.36 22.76 -24.61
N LEU A 214 -7.31 22.68 -23.27
CA LEU A 214 -6.07 22.83 -22.52
C LEU A 214 -5.04 21.74 -22.87
N ILE A 215 -5.51 20.52 -23.11
CA ILE A 215 -4.68 19.39 -23.52
C ILE A 215 -4.10 19.63 -24.91
N ASP A 216 -4.95 19.98 -25.88
CA ASP A 216 -4.52 20.22 -27.25
C ASP A 216 -3.52 21.39 -27.33
N GLN A 217 -3.71 22.43 -26.50
CA GLN A 217 -2.72 23.49 -26.32
C GLN A 217 -1.44 22.99 -25.65
N GLY A 218 -1.55 22.15 -24.61
CA GLY A 218 -0.40 21.57 -23.91
C GLY A 218 0.49 20.75 -24.83
N THR A 219 -0.11 19.95 -25.71
CA THR A 219 0.62 19.15 -26.71
C THR A 219 1.37 20.01 -27.73
N LYS A 220 0.86 21.21 -28.05
CA LYS A 220 1.47 22.12 -29.05
C LYS A 220 2.51 23.06 -28.44
N SER A 221 2.22 23.61 -27.26
CA SER A 221 2.97 24.70 -26.63
C SER A 221 3.80 24.24 -25.42
N GLY A 222 3.71 22.97 -25.03
CA GLY A 222 4.41 22.41 -23.88
C GLY A 222 3.87 22.89 -22.53
N HIS A 223 2.55 23.02 -22.41
CA HIS A 223 1.91 23.34 -21.13
C HIS A 223 1.82 22.13 -20.20
N TRP A 224 1.86 22.43 -18.90
CA TRP A 224 1.63 21.49 -17.81
C TRP A 224 0.18 21.60 -17.40
N VAL A 225 -0.61 20.57 -17.65
CA VAL A 225 -2.05 20.60 -17.38
C VAL A 225 -2.34 19.72 -16.18
N LEU A 226 -2.83 20.28 -15.07
CA LEU A 226 -3.39 19.52 -13.96
C LEU A 226 -4.91 19.39 -14.15
N LEU A 227 -5.39 18.17 -14.35
CA LEU A 227 -6.81 17.88 -14.24
C LEU A 227 -7.13 17.52 -12.79
N GLN A 228 -8.23 18.00 -12.25
CA GLN A 228 -8.72 17.61 -10.93
C GLN A 228 -10.13 17.03 -11.07
N ASN A 229 -10.54 16.24 -10.08
CA ASN A 229 -11.88 15.68 -10.02
C ASN A 229 -12.26 14.85 -11.26
N CYS A 230 -11.28 14.19 -11.89
CA CYS A 230 -11.50 13.37 -13.07
C CYS A 230 -12.56 12.28 -12.88
N HIS A 231 -12.72 11.81 -11.64
CA HIS A 231 -13.76 10.85 -11.25
C HIS A 231 -15.20 11.35 -11.46
N LEU A 232 -15.43 12.66 -11.58
CA LEU A 232 -16.75 13.24 -11.81
C LEU A 232 -17.21 13.17 -13.29
N LEU A 233 -16.31 12.89 -14.24
CA LEU A 233 -16.64 12.76 -15.67
C LEU A 233 -16.07 11.48 -16.30
N VAL A 234 -16.57 10.33 -15.84
CA VAL A 234 -16.13 9.01 -16.30
C VAL A 234 -16.29 8.79 -17.82
N SER A 235 -17.33 9.36 -18.44
CA SER A 235 -17.53 9.26 -19.90
C SER A 235 -16.45 10.00 -20.68
N TRP A 236 -16.02 11.16 -20.20
CA TRP A 236 -14.99 11.98 -20.83
C TRP A 236 -13.61 11.32 -20.76
N LEU A 237 -13.34 10.59 -19.68
CA LEU A 237 -12.09 9.85 -19.50
C LEU A 237 -11.78 8.88 -20.66
N LYS A 238 -12.78 8.20 -21.22
CA LYS A 238 -12.59 7.34 -22.41
C LYS A 238 -12.08 8.13 -23.62
N MET A 239 -12.52 9.37 -23.77
CA MET A 239 -12.01 10.24 -24.83
C MET A 239 -10.59 10.71 -24.56
N LEU A 240 -10.28 11.00 -23.30
CA LEU A 240 -8.93 11.36 -22.88
C LEU A 240 -7.94 10.24 -23.23
N GLU A 241 -8.23 8.98 -22.86
CA GLU A 241 -7.41 7.82 -23.22
C GLU A 241 -7.14 7.74 -24.73
N LYS A 242 -8.19 7.89 -25.56
CA LYS A 242 -8.06 7.90 -27.02
C LYS A 242 -7.17 9.05 -27.51
N LYS A 243 -7.30 10.24 -26.93
CA LYS A 243 -6.43 11.38 -27.26
C LYS A 243 -4.97 11.09 -26.88
N MET A 244 -4.73 10.49 -25.72
CA MET A 244 -3.38 10.14 -25.26
C MET A 244 -2.66 9.17 -26.18
N GLU A 245 -3.34 8.16 -26.70
CA GLU A 245 -2.78 7.24 -27.70
C GLU A 245 -2.42 7.93 -29.03
N LEU A 246 -3.15 8.98 -29.38
CA LEU A 246 -2.94 9.75 -30.61
C LEU A 246 -1.85 10.83 -30.49
N MET A 247 -1.42 11.17 -29.26
CA MET A 247 -0.36 12.15 -29.03
C MET A 247 0.99 11.59 -29.49
N LYS A 248 1.46 12.07 -30.65
CA LYS A 248 2.86 11.90 -31.08
C LYS A 248 3.72 12.88 -30.28
N ALA A 249 4.92 12.47 -29.87
CA ALA A 249 5.84 13.41 -29.21
C ALA A 249 6.02 14.66 -30.07
N PRO A 250 6.16 15.85 -29.45
CA PRO A 250 6.57 17.02 -30.18
C PRO A 250 7.85 16.72 -30.95
N CYS A 251 7.95 17.21 -32.18
CA CYS A 251 9.16 17.11 -32.99
C CYS A 251 10.26 17.93 -32.30
N VAL A 252 11.07 17.28 -31.47
CA VAL A 252 12.29 17.90 -30.91
C VAL A 252 13.42 17.55 -31.87
N ALA A 253 13.98 18.56 -32.55
CA ALA A 253 15.16 18.39 -33.38
C ALA A 253 16.31 17.73 -32.57
N PRO A 254 17.09 16.81 -33.16
CA PRO A 254 18.20 16.19 -32.45
C PRO A 254 19.18 17.26 -31.97
N ARG A 255 19.57 17.19 -30.69
CA ARG A 255 20.52 18.13 -30.07
C ARG A 255 21.83 18.12 -30.88
N PRO A 256 22.37 19.27 -31.34
CA PRO A 256 23.74 19.31 -31.80
C PRO A 256 24.67 19.04 -30.60
N VAL A 257 25.56 18.06 -30.75
CA VAL A 257 26.60 17.75 -29.76
C VAL A 257 27.59 18.92 -29.72
N SER A 258 27.38 19.87 -28.83
CA SER A 258 28.35 20.95 -28.58
C SER A 258 29.33 20.52 -27.49
N ARG A 259 30.61 20.50 -27.85
CA ARG A 259 31.75 20.25 -26.96
C ARG A 259 31.71 21.22 -25.78
N ARG A 260 31.92 20.68 -24.57
CA ARG A 260 32.02 21.43 -23.30
C ARG A 260 32.91 22.68 -23.44
N ARG A 261 32.36 23.85 -23.15
CA ARG A 261 33.06 24.96 -22.50
C ARG A 261 32.20 25.49 -21.37
N ARG A 262 32.86 25.73 -20.23
CA ARG A 262 32.29 26.29 -19.00
C ARG A 262 31.81 27.70 -19.31
N ASP A 263 30.55 27.99 -19.03
CA ASP A 263 30.18 29.28 -18.49
C ASP A 263 28.88 29.19 -17.68
N SER A 264 28.82 30.05 -16.66
CA SER A 264 27.79 30.13 -15.63
C SER A 264 26.48 30.71 -16.19
N SER A 265 25.36 30.44 -15.52
CA SER A 265 24.00 30.96 -15.78
C SER A 265 23.33 30.52 -17.10
N ARG A 266 22.65 29.38 -17.09
CA ARG A 266 21.59 29.07 -18.07
C ARG A 266 20.48 28.26 -17.39
N GLY A 267 19.28 28.84 -17.34
CA GLY A 267 18.07 28.15 -16.93
C GLY A 267 17.84 26.93 -17.81
N GLU A 268 17.58 25.79 -17.18
CA GLU A 268 17.10 24.60 -17.87
C GLU A 268 15.71 24.89 -18.44
N GLU A 269 15.60 24.97 -19.77
CA GLU A 269 14.30 24.90 -20.44
C GLU A 269 13.71 23.50 -20.21
N ALA A 270 12.82 23.41 -19.22
CA ALA A 270 12.02 22.23 -18.98
C ALA A 270 11.11 21.97 -20.18
N LEU A 271 11.36 20.86 -20.87
CA LEU A 271 10.51 20.30 -21.92
C LEU A 271 9.15 19.94 -21.29
N GLY A 272 8.08 20.46 -21.88
CA GLY A 272 6.71 20.35 -21.35
C GLY A 272 6.23 18.90 -21.27
N GLY A 273 5.82 18.49 -20.08
CA GLY A 273 5.10 17.24 -19.82
C GLY A 273 3.62 17.52 -19.56
N LEU A 274 2.75 16.72 -20.17
CA LEU A 274 1.32 16.72 -19.87
C LEU A 274 1.08 15.90 -18.59
N PHE A 275 0.36 16.46 -17.62
CA PHE A 275 -0.17 15.71 -16.48
C PHE A 275 -1.64 15.34 -16.76
N PHE A 276 -2.06 14.16 -16.32
CA PHE A 276 -3.44 13.69 -16.43
C PHE A 276 -3.81 12.96 -15.16
N ASP A 277 -4.73 13.53 -14.38
CA ASP A 277 -5.42 12.85 -13.29
C ASP A 277 -6.37 11.78 -13.88
N PHE A 278 -6.36 10.60 -13.27
CA PHE A 278 -7.29 9.52 -13.57
C PHE A 278 -7.55 8.73 -12.29
N ARG A 279 -8.76 8.88 -11.76
CA ARG A 279 -9.37 7.90 -10.87
C ARG A 279 -10.60 7.34 -11.57
N ALA A 280 -10.50 6.11 -12.07
CA ALA A 280 -11.58 5.17 -12.39
C ALA A 280 -10.88 3.82 -12.72
N ILE A 281 -11.20 2.61 -12.27
CA ILE A 281 -12.39 1.96 -11.72
C ILE A 281 -11.88 0.73 -10.91
N ARG A 282 -12.55 0.32 -9.82
CA ARG A 282 -12.76 -1.12 -9.57
C ARG A 282 -14.26 -1.35 -9.72
N THR A 283 -14.57 -2.27 -10.61
CA THR A 283 -15.90 -2.77 -10.92
C THR A 283 -16.38 -3.60 -9.73
N GLU A 284 -17.69 -3.79 -9.61
CA GLU A 284 -18.15 -5.12 -9.21
C GLU A 284 -17.66 -6.14 -10.24
#